data_AF-A0A3P6AWT0-F1
#
_entry.id   AF-A0A3P6AWT0-F1
#
_cell.length_a   1.000
_cell.length_b   1.000
_cell.length_c   1.000
_cell.angle_alpha   90.00
_cell.angle_beta   90.00
_cell.angle_gamma   90.00
#
_symmetry.space_group_name_H-M   'P 1'
#
loop_
_entity.id
_entity.type
_entity.pdbx_description
1 polymer ?
#
loop_
_entity_poly.entity_id
_entity_poly.type
_entity_poly.pdbx_seq_one_letter_code
_entity_poly.pdbx_strand_id
1 'polypeptide(L)'
;MSFRPKEVHDLEIDPQREERLKQQMEISMKKIESSEFYKSFLKQLKSPEVSGHIQIVLGSETQLQMVIYGIGSIESQLSIAILMKRGFDWVGNNIEVFDPILSATESRVITSLGCTVLSVNEEARREYLKPTLFLCHILRPICTTTY
;
A
#
# COMPACT_ATOMS: atom_id res chain seq x y z
N MET A 1 -17.98 -12.18 -15.51
CA MET A 1 -17.06 -12.53 -14.40
C MET A 1 -17.63 -11.89 -13.14
N SER A 2 -18.03 -12.67 -12.14
CA SER A 2 -18.74 -12.17 -10.95
C SER A 2 -17.75 -11.88 -9.84
N PHE A 3 -17.41 -10.61 -9.64
CA PHE A 3 -16.59 -10.15 -8.52
C PHE A 3 -17.38 -10.30 -7.22
N ARG A 4 -16.78 -10.90 -6.18
CA ARG A 4 -17.44 -11.04 -4.88
C ARG A 4 -17.21 -9.78 -4.04
N PRO A 5 -18.27 -9.15 -3.50
CA PRO A 5 -18.13 -8.08 -2.52
C PRO A 5 -17.41 -8.57 -1.27
N LYS A 6 -16.57 -7.73 -0.67
CA LYS A 6 -15.91 -7.99 0.62
C LYS A 6 -16.96 -8.22 1.73
N GLU A 7 -16.71 -9.19 2.63
CA GLU A 7 -17.51 -9.39 3.84
C GLU A 7 -17.32 -8.20 4.79
N VAL A 8 -18.44 -7.64 5.23
CA VAL A 8 -18.50 -6.35 5.89
C VAL A 8 -18.28 -6.53 7.39
N HIS A 9 -17.04 -6.46 7.84
CA HIS A 9 -16.71 -6.35 9.26
C HIS A 9 -16.77 -4.87 9.70
N ASP A 10 -17.51 -4.62 10.79
CA ASP A 10 -17.67 -3.32 11.47
C ASP A 10 -18.01 -2.14 10.54
N LEU A 11 -19.31 -1.95 10.27
CA LEU A 11 -19.86 -0.80 9.55
C LEU A 11 -19.75 0.52 10.32
N GLU A 12 -19.58 0.46 11.64
CA GLU A 12 -19.59 1.63 12.49
C GLU A 12 -18.18 2.22 12.61
N ILE A 13 -18.10 3.53 12.36
CA ILE A 13 -16.86 4.29 12.52
C ILE A 13 -16.77 4.69 13.99
N ASP A 14 -15.74 4.21 14.69
CA ASP A 14 -15.41 4.66 16.05
C ASP A 14 -14.44 5.86 15.94
N PRO A 15 -14.88 7.09 16.27
CA PRO A 15 -14.05 8.28 16.16
C PRO A 15 -12.83 8.26 17.09
N GLN A 16 -12.93 7.62 18.25
CA GLN A 16 -11.80 7.52 19.19
C GLN A 16 -10.74 6.56 18.66
N ARG A 17 -11.16 5.42 18.10
CA ARG A 17 -10.26 4.48 17.44
C ARG A 17 -9.62 5.12 16.21
N GLU A 18 -10.37 5.86 15.42
CA GLU A 18 -9.84 6.56 14.24
C GLU A 18 -8.71 7.54 14.61
N GLU A 19 -8.93 8.37 15.62
CA GLU A 19 -7.93 9.34 16.07
C GLU A 19 -6.67 8.63 16.60
N ARG A 20 -6.84 7.56 17.39
CA ARG A 20 -5.71 6.75 17.87
C ARG A 20 -4.92 6.14 16.72
N LEU A 21 -5.59 5.57 15.71
CA LEU A 21 -4.95 4.99 14.54
C LEU A 21 -4.20 6.04 13.71
N LYS A 22 -4.77 7.24 13.52
CA LYS A 22 -4.06 8.35 12.85
C LYS A 22 -2.79 8.74 13.61
N GLN A 23 -2.87 8.87 14.93
CA GLN A 23 -1.72 9.19 15.76
C GLN A 23 -0.66 8.09 15.70
N GLN A 24 -1.07 6.81 15.72
CA GLN A 24 -0.16 5.68 15.56
C GLN A 24 0.53 5.70 14.19
N MET A 25 -0.19 6.00 13.11
CA MET A 25 0.37 6.16 11.77
C MET A 25 1.40 7.29 11.70
N GLU A 26 1.09 8.45 12.27
CA GLU A 26 2.04 9.58 12.32
C GLU A 26 3.30 9.24 13.12
N ILE A 27 3.15 8.56 14.26
CA ILE A 27 4.29 8.10 15.06
C ILE A 27 5.11 7.05 14.28
N SER A 28 4.46 6.10 13.62
CA SER A 28 5.11 5.06 12.81
C SER A 28 5.89 5.68 11.65
N MET A 29 5.28 6.60 10.89
CA MET A 29 5.95 7.31 9.80
C MET A 29 7.18 8.06 10.30
N LYS A 30 7.10 8.83 11.39
CA LYS A 30 8.24 9.55 11.96
C LYS A 30 9.36 8.60 12.41
N LYS A 31 8.99 7.50 13.07
CA LYS A 31 9.96 6.47 13.50
C LYS A 31 10.68 5.86 12.30
N ILE A 32 9.94 5.46 11.26
CA ILE A 32 10.51 4.88 10.04
C ILE A 32 11.38 5.91 9.33
N GLU A 33 10.89 7.12 9.12
CA GLU A 33 11.61 8.20 8.44
C GLU A 33 12.95 8.52 9.11
N SER A 34 12.99 8.51 10.44
CA SER A 34 14.22 8.75 11.22
C SER A 34 15.18 7.56 11.27
N SER A 35 14.74 6.35 10.90
CA SER A 35 15.49 5.11 11.05
C SER A 35 16.63 4.99 10.04
N GLU A 36 17.72 4.32 10.44
CA GLU A 36 18.83 3.98 9.53
C GLU A 36 18.39 3.02 8.42
N PHE A 37 17.37 2.19 8.69
CA PHE A 37 16.74 1.34 7.69
C PHE A 37 16.19 2.18 6.52
N TYR A 38 15.34 3.17 6.81
CA TYR A 38 14.71 3.99 5.76
C TYR A 38 15.73 4.84 5.02
N LYS A 39 16.72 5.41 5.71
CA LYS A 39 17.82 6.16 5.08
C LYS A 39 18.62 5.27 4.11
N SER A 40 18.95 4.05 4.53
CA SER A 40 19.67 3.08 3.69
C SER A 40 18.82 2.62 2.50
N PHE A 41 17.53 2.37 2.74
CA PHE A 41 16.56 2.03 1.70
C PHE A 41 16.43 3.13 0.65
N LEU A 42 16.27 4.39 1.06
CA LEU A 42 16.26 5.54 0.16
C LEU A 42 17.55 5.67 -0.64
N LYS A 43 18.71 5.47 0.00
CA LYS A 43 20.01 5.52 -0.68
C LYS A 43 20.11 4.46 -1.77
N GLN A 44 19.62 3.25 -1.52
CA GLN A 44 19.60 2.18 -2.52
C GLN A 44 18.66 2.49 -3.68
N LEU A 45 17.42 2.93 -3.40
CA LEU A 45 16.45 3.30 -4.43
C LEU A 45 16.90 4.49 -5.30
N LYS A 46 17.66 5.43 -4.72
CA LYS A 46 18.25 6.58 -5.43
C LYS A 46 19.57 6.25 -6.13
N SER A 47 20.11 5.04 -5.97
CA SER A 47 21.33 4.65 -6.67
C SER A 47 21.12 4.69 -8.19
N PRO A 48 22.13 5.05 -9.00
CA PRO A 48 22.00 5.09 -10.46
C PRO A 48 21.56 3.76 -11.06
N GLU A 49 21.99 2.64 -10.46
CA GLU A 49 21.62 1.30 -10.89
C GLU A 49 20.12 1.05 -10.70
N VAL A 50 19.59 1.23 -9.48
CA VAL A 50 18.17 0.97 -9.20
C VAL A 50 17.27 1.98 -9.89
N SER A 51 17.63 3.26 -9.89
CA SER A 51 16.86 4.30 -10.58
C SER A 51 16.83 4.07 -12.09
N GLY A 52 17.93 3.63 -12.71
CA GLY A 52 17.97 3.22 -14.11
C GLY A 52 17.01 2.05 -14.39
N HIS A 53 17.00 1.03 -13.54
CA HIS A 53 16.04 -0.07 -13.65
C HIS A 53 14.58 0.40 -13.50
N ILE A 54 14.29 1.32 -12.59
CA ILE A 54 12.95 1.90 -12.44
C ILE A 54 12.52 2.62 -13.73
N GLN A 55 13.40 3.39 -14.36
CA GLN A 55 13.10 4.04 -15.64
C GLN A 55 12.83 3.04 -16.77
N ILE A 56 13.57 1.92 -16.80
CA ILE A 56 13.32 0.84 -17.77
C ILE A 56 11.93 0.22 -17.54
N VAL A 57 11.55 -0.04 -16.28
CA VAL A 57 10.24 -0.61 -15.94
C VAL A 57 9.10 0.37 -16.27
N LEU A 58 9.32 1.66 -16.05
CA LEU A 58 8.36 2.71 -16.41
C LEU A 58 8.13 2.79 -17.92
N GLY A 59 9.16 2.61 -18.73
CA GLY A 59 9.04 2.66 -20.19
C GLY A 59 8.55 4.04 -20.66
N SER A 60 7.35 4.09 -21.23
CA SER A 60 6.70 5.35 -21.64
C SER A 60 5.86 5.99 -20.54
N GLU A 61 5.59 5.28 -19.44
CA GLU A 61 4.84 5.80 -18.31
C GLU A 61 5.74 6.66 -17.42
N THR A 62 5.15 7.63 -16.72
CA THR A 62 5.89 8.50 -15.80
C THR A 62 5.82 8.02 -14.35
N GLN A 63 4.88 7.14 -14.04
CA GLN A 63 4.63 6.67 -12.68
C GLN A 63 4.29 5.17 -12.64
N LEU A 64 4.78 4.50 -11.60
CA LEU A 64 4.36 3.16 -11.19
C LEU A 64 3.07 3.26 -10.39
N GLN A 65 2.05 2.48 -10.75
CA GLN A 65 0.92 2.26 -9.85
C GLN A 65 1.42 1.49 -8.62
N MET A 66 1.01 1.88 -7.41
CA MET A 66 1.38 1.17 -6.19
C MET A 66 0.14 0.51 -5.58
N VAL A 67 0.25 -0.78 -5.25
CA VAL A 67 -0.85 -1.59 -4.73
C VAL A 67 -0.35 -2.36 -3.51
N ILE A 68 -1.09 -2.29 -2.42
CA ILE A 68 -0.79 -2.99 -1.17
C ILE A 68 -1.84 -4.06 -0.93
N TYR A 69 -1.43 -5.33 -0.84
CA TYR A 69 -2.30 -6.45 -0.51
C TYR A 69 -1.97 -7.00 0.87
N GLY A 70 -2.96 -6.97 1.77
CA GLY A 70 -2.81 -7.40 3.16
C GLY A 70 -1.87 -6.46 3.90
N ILE A 71 -2.41 -5.56 4.73
CA ILE A 71 -1.59 -4.59 5.45
C ILE A 71 -1.02 -5.19 6.74
N GLY A 72 -1.45 -6.39 7.15
CA GLY A 72 -0.95 -7.04 8.37
C GLY A 72 -0.99 -6.08 9.56
N SER A 73 0.16 -5.78 10.16
CA SER A 73 0.30 -4.58 11.00
C SER A 73 0.25 -3.34 10.10
N ILE A 74 -0.94 -2.71 10.05
CA ILE A 74 -1.29 -1.55 9.22
C ILE A 74 -0.20 -0.48 9.24
N GLU A 75 0.48 -0.31 10.37
CA GLU A 75 1.35 0.81 10.64
C GLU A 75 2.65 0.83 9.83
N SER A 76 3.30 -0.31 9.60
CA SER A 76 4.69 -0.31 9.10
C SER A 76 4.77 -0.26 7.57
N GLN A 77 4.05 -1.15 6.89
CA GLN A 77 4.06 -1.22 5.42
C GLN A 77 3.39 0.00 4.79
N LEU A 78 2.26 0.44 5.34
CA LEU A 78 1.57 1.64 4.86
C LEU A 78 2.42 2.89 5.06
N SER A 79 3.14 3.00 6.19
CA SER A 79 4.05 4.13 6.43
C SER A 79 5.19 4.16 5.41
N ILE A 80 5.81 3.02 5.09
CA ILE A 80 6.84 2.96 4.04
C ILE A 80 6.27 3.38 2.68
N ALA A 81 5.09 2.89 2.30
CA ALA A 81 4.45 3.22 1.04
C ALA A 81 4.14 4.72 0.92
N ILE A 82 3.58 5.33 1.98
CA ILE A 82 3.30 6.77 2.03
C ILE A 82 4.61 7.58 1.95
N LEU A 83 5.64 7.16 2.68
CA LEU A 83 6.94 7.83 2.66
C LEU A 83 7.63 7.71 1.29
N MET A 84 7.49 6.57 0.60
CA MET A 84 7.94 6.42 -0.78
C MET A 84 7.22 7.38 -1.73
N LYS A 85 5.89 7.48 -1.63
CA LYS A 85 5.10 8.46 -2.42
C LYS A 85 5.56 9.90 -2.17
N ARG A 86 5.95 10.25 -0.94
CA ARG A 86 6.50 11.58 -0.62
C ARG A 86 7.93 11.80 -1.15
N GLY A 87 8.71 10.74 -1.31
CA GLY A 87 10.13 10.80 -1.65
C GLY A 87 10.48 10.57 -3.12
N PHE A 88 9.54 10.09 -3.94
CA PHE A 88 9.78 9.66 -5.31
C PHE A 88 8.63 10.02 -6.25
N ASP A 89 8.91 10.85 -7.25
CA ASP A 89 7.91 11.30 -8.23
C ASP A 89 7.37 10.18 -9.14
N TRP A 90 8.16 9.11 -9.28
CA TRP A 90 7.77 7.92 -10.03
C TRP A 90 6.77 7.04 -9.28
N VAL A 91 6.53 7.24 -7.99
CA VAL A 91 5.45 6.56 -7.29
C VAL A 91 4.15 7.25 -7.66
N GLY A 92 3.17 6.47 -8.13
CA GLY A 92 1.89 6.98 -8.58
C GLY A 92 1.16 7.82 -7.54
N ASN A 93 0.37 8.78 -8.02
CA ASN A 93 -0.39 9.69 -7.18
C ASN A 93 -1.40 8.99 -6.26
N ASN A 94 -1.80 7.76 -6.61
CA ASN A 94 -2.72 6.95 -5.82
C ASN A 94 -2.07 5.63 -5.39
N ILE A 95 -2.03 5.38 -4.08
CA ILE A 95 -1.67 4.08 -3.52
C ILE A 95 -2.98 3.34 -3.27
N GLU A 96 -3.15 2.20 -3.90
CA GLU A 96 -4.32 1.35 -3.70
C GLU A 96 -4.04 0.30 -2.63
N VAL A 97 -5.04 0.02 -1.81
CA VAL A 97 -4.89 -0.86 -0.65
C VAL A 97 -6.08 -1.80 -0.58
N PHE A 98 -5.80 -3.10 -0.62
CA PHE A 98 -6.78 -4.13 -0.38
C PHE A 98 -6.34 -5.00 0.79
N ASP A 99 -7.22 -5.13 1.78
CA ASP A 99 -7.06 -6.13 2.82
C ASP A 99 -8.46 -6.61 3.27
N PRO A 100 -8.71 -7.93 3.25
CA PRO A 100 -10.01 -8.50 3.58
C PRO A 100 -10.45 -8.28 5.03
N ILE A 101 -9.53 -7.97 5.94
CA ILE A 101 -9.84 -7.79 7.37
C ILE A 101 -9.98 -6.33 7.81
N LEU A 102 -9.78 -5.34 6.91
CA LEU A 102 -9.95 -3.93 7.28
C LEU A 102 -11.38 -3.62 7.71
N SER A 103 -11.51 -2.98 8.86
CA SER A 103 -12.74 -2.35 9.36
C SER A 103 -13.05 -1.04 8.61
N ALA A 104 -14.28 -0.53 8.78
CA ALA A 104 -14.65 0.80 8.26
C ALA A 104 -13.77 1.92 8.84
N THR A 105 -13.42 1.82 10.12
CA THR A 105 -12.57 2.81 10.79
C THR A 105 -11.16 2.85 10.17
N GLU A 106 -10.52 1.69 9.98
CA GLU A 106 -9.19 1.61 9.35
C GLU A 106 -9.24 2.08 7.90
N SER A 107 -10.29 1.71 7.17
CA SER A 107 -10.48 2.16 5.79
C SER A 107 -10.57 3.68 5.70
N ARG A 108 -11.25 4.32 6.65
CA ARG A 108 -11.34 5.78 6.74
C ARG A 108 -9.99 6.43 7.04
N VAL A 109 -9.20 5.85 7.96
CA VAL A 109 -7.84 6.33 8.26
C VAL A 109 -6.96 6.25 7.02
N ILE A 110 -6.93 5.10 6.34
CA ILE A 110 -6.14 4.89 5.11
C ILE A 110 -6.54 5.89 4.03
N THR A 111 -7.84 6.11 3.85
CA THR A 111 -8.36 7.11 2.90
C THR A 111 -7.93 8.53 3.27
N SER A 112 -7.96 8.89 4.56
CA SER A 112 -7.52 10.21 5.04
C SER A 112 -6.02 10.47 4.84
N LEU A 113 -5.22 9.40 4.70
CA LEU A 113 -3.80 9.47 4.37
C LEU A 113 -3.53 9.60 2.86
N GLY A 114 -4.57 9.71 2.03
CA GLY A 114 -4.47 9.88 0.59
C GLY A 114 -4.21 8.60 -0.19
N CYS A 115 -4.64 7.45 0.37
CA CYS A 115 -4.67 6.15 -0.30
C CYS A 115 -6.10 5.78 -0.70
N THR A 116 -6.27 4.87 -1.64
CA THR A 116 -7.58 4.33 -2.04
C THR A 116 -7.77 2.94 -1.48
N VAL A 117 -8.83 2.73 -0.71
CA VAL A 117 -9.19 1.39 -0.23
C VAL A 117 -10.04 0.68 -1.28
N LEU A 118 -9.57 -0.48 -1.73
CA LEU A 118 -10.28 -1.31 -2.69
C LEU A 118 -11.35 -2.14 -1.97
N SER A 119 -12.56 -2.14 -2.51
CA SER A 119 -13.71 -2.88 -1.97
C SER A 119 -13.88 -4.28 -2.58
N VAL A 120 -13.12 -4.59 -3.64
CA VAL A 120 -13.23 -5.82 -4.41
C VAL A 120 -11.99 -6.68 -4.19
N ASN A 121 -12.21 -7.95 -3.85
CA ASN A 121 -11.13 -8.94 -3.88
C ASN A 121 -10.84 -9.32 -5.33
N GLU A 122 -9.65 -8.97 -5.80
CA GLU A 122 -9.21 -9.31 -7.15
C GLU A 122 -8.62 -10.72 -7.23
N GLU A 123 -8.49 -11.46 -6.12
CA GLU A 123 -7.99 -12.83 -6.05
C GLU A 123 -6.60 -12.98 -6.72
N ALA A 124 -5.75 -11.95 -6.64
CA ALA A 124 -4.47 -11.84 -7.35
C ALA A 124 -4.58 -11.96 -8.88
N ARG A 125 -5.74 -11.65 -9.47
CA ARG A 125 -6.03 -11.68 -10.92
C ARG A 125 -6.10 -10.28 -11.53
N ARG A 126 -5.52 -9.28 -10.86
CA ARG A 126 -5.46 -7.92 -11.40
C ARG A 126 -4.74 -7.94 -12.75
N GLU A 127 -5.36 -7.34 -13.75
CA GLU A 127 -4.73 -7.12 -15.06
C GLU A 127 -3.82 -5.91 -14.98
N TYR A 128 -2.55 -6.08 -15.39
CA TYR A 128 -1.54 -5.02 -15.31
C TYR A 128 -1.44 -4.28 -16.64
N LEU A 129 -2.25 -3.24 -16.80
CA LEU A 129 -2.21 -2.35 -17.98
C LEU A 129 -1.11 -1.30 -17.89
N LYS A 130 -0.54 -1.12 -16.70
CA LYS A 130 0.53 -0.16 -16.39
C LYS A 130 1.59 -0.83 -15.51
N PRO A 131 2.84 -0.35 -15.54
CA PRO A 131 3.86 -0.72 -14.58
C PRO A 131 3.34 -0.58 -13.14
N THR A 132 3.32 -1.68 -12.39
CA THR A 132 2.69 -1.72 -11.07
C THR A 132 3.64 -2.36 -10.03
N LEU A 133 3.80 -1.69 -8.89
CA LEU A 133 4.54 -2.16 -7.73
C LEU A 133 3.57 -2.73 -6.69
N PHE A 134 3.75 -4.01 -6.38
CA PHE A 134 2.99 -4.72 -5.35
C PHE A 134 3.75 -4.80 -4.04
N LEU A 135 3.13 -4.37 -2.94
CA LEU A 135 3.60 -4.60 -1.58
C LEU A 135 2.64 -5.59 -0.91
N CYS A 136 3.12 -6.77 -0.54
CA CYS A 136 2.28 -7.82 0.05
C CYS A 136 2.80 -8.23 1.43
N HIS A 137 1.94 -8.24 2.46
CA HIS A 137 2.21 -8.99 3.69
C HIS A 137 1.75 -10.45 3.52
N ILE A 138 2.54 -11.39 4.05
CA ILE A 138 2.43 -12.87 3.88
C ILE A 138 1.05 -13.34 3.39
N LEU A 139 1.01 -13.79 2.14
CA LEU A 139 -0.16 -14.38 1.49
C LEU A 139 -0.55 -15.70 2.18
N ARG A 140 -1.43 -15.67 3.20
CA ARG A 140 -2.33 -16.81 3.40
C ARG A 140 -3.31 -16.81 2.22
N PRO A 141 -3.57 -17.97 1.59
CA PRO A 141 -3.44 -18.15 0.15
C PRO A 141 -4.47 -17.30 -0.62
N ILE A 142 -4.03 -16.12 -1.08
CA ILE A 142 -4.66 -15.42 -2.21
C ILE A 142 -4.29 -16.16 -3.53
N CYS A 143 -3.31 -17.06 -3.48
CA CYS A 143 -2.97 -18.01 -4.53
C CYS A 143 -3.27 -19.45 -4.06
N THR A 144 -4.52 -19.89 -4.05
CA THR A 144 -4.79 -21.33 -4.21
C THR A 144 -4.72 -21.64 -5.69
N THR A 145 -3.56 -22.10 -6.14
CA THR A 145 -3.45 -22.84 -7.40
C THR A 145 -4.34 -24.06 -7.28
N THR A 146 -5.49 -24.04 -7.94
CA THR A 146 -6.23 -25.26 -8.25
C THR A 146 -5.48 -25.90 -9.41
N TYR A 147 -4.73 -26.96 -9.11
CA TYR A 147 -4.35 -27.96 -10.11
C TYR A 147 -5.53 -28.88 -10.37
#